data_AF-A0A9P0G269-F1
#
_entry.id   AF-A0A9P0G269-F1
#
_cell.length_a   1.000
_cell.length_b   1.000
_cell.length_c   1.000
_cell.angle_alpha   90.00
_cell.angle_beta   90.00
_cell.angle_gamma   90.00
#
_symmetry.space_group_name_H-M   'P 1'
#
loop_
_entity.id
_entity.type
_entity.pdbx_description
1 polymer ?
#
loop_
_entity_poly.entity_id
_entity_poly.type
_entity_poly.pdbx_seq_one_letter_code
_entity_poly.pdbx_strand_id
1 'polypeptide(L)'
;MEASAGLLRKKIVYDDISTLATETIILETKNSEKLDDVAYELRNCVKILKRNKLPDKLRADDIIKGEGDIPKQLYNFIRNLIEGPDMICKDPDCKSVKVVSLCSDIIYAITNGRTKPSKHLTLGLEMKLLTNSRKVITILNRYGYTVGYNLVEELETEMTYTSLDDDSVVPSGINTDSKLSTHVVFDNFDRFVDTTSGKDTMHDRVGIIYQFCQFDNEEP
;
A
#
# COMPACT_ATOMS: atom_id res chain seq x y z
N MET A 1 -11.64 92.14 -7.09
CA MET A 1 -11.31 91.17 -8.16
C MET A 1 -9.86 90.77 -7.93
N GLU A 2 -9.46 89.55 -7.62
CA GLU A 2 -10.10 88.28 -7.29
C GLU A 2 -8.99 87.53 -6.51
N ALA A 3 -9.29 86.96 -5.33
CA ALA A 3 -8.28 86.32 -4.50
C ALA A 3 -8.12 84.85 -4.87
N SER A 4 -6.87 84.44 -5.06
CA SER A 4 -6.38 83.11 -5.42
C SER A 4 -6.98 81.96 -4.59
N ALA A 5 -7.65 81.02 -5.26
CA ALA A 5 -8.06 79.74 -4.70
C ALA A 5 -6.98 78.68 -5.00
N GLY A 6 -6.00 78.55 -4.10
CA GLY A 6 -5.02 77.46 -4.13
C GLY A 6 -5.63 76.15 -3.62
N LEU A 7 -5.70 75.13 -4.48
CA LEU A 7 -6.12 73.78 -4.13
C LEU A 7 -5.15 73.16 -3.10
N LEU A 8 -5.63 72.88 -1.88
CA LEU A 8 -4.91 72.06 -0.90
C LEU A 8 -4.87 70.60 -1.38
N ARG A 9 -3.75 70.19 -2.00
CA ARG A 9 -3.47 68.78 -2.25
C ARG A 9 -3.25 68.06 -0.91
N LYS A 10 -4.22 67.25 -0.47
CA LYS A 10 -4.01 66.28 0.60
C LYS A 10 -2.95 65.27 0.14
N LYS A 11 -1.80 65.27 0.81
CA LYS A 11 -0.74 64.28 0.59
C LYS A 11 -1.21 62.97 1.23
N ILE A 12 -1.65 62.02 0.41
CA ILE A 12 -1.89 60.64 0.85
C ILE A 12 -0.50 60.05 1.12
N VAL A 13 -0.17 59.87 2.39
CA VAL A 13 1.00 59.11 2.81
C VAL A 13 0.62 57.65 2.67
N TYR A 14 1.22 56.94 1.71
CA TYR A 14 1.10 55.49 1.63
C TYR A 14 1.82 54.93 2.86
N ASP A 15 1.10 54.15 3.67
CA ASP A 15 1.72 53.32 4.69
C ASP A 15 2.69 52.35 4.00
N ASP A 16 3.85 52.19 4.60
CA ASP A 16 5.09 51.82 3.92
C ASP A 16 4.98 50.43 3.23
N ILE A 17 5.04 50.38 1.89
CA ILE A 17 5.00 49.11 1.12
C ILE A 17 6.14 48.16 1.56
N SER A 18 7.21 48.73 2.12
CA SER A 18 8.35 48.02 2.71
C SER A 18 7.97 47.16 3.92
N THR A 19 7.09 47.63 4.81
CA THR A 19 6.70 46.91 6.04
C THR A 19 5.80 45.72 5.73
N LEU A 20 4.85 45.88 4.81
CA LEU A 20 4.01 44.78 4.33
C LEU A 20 4.83 43.69 3.63
N ALA A 21 5.84 44.07 2.83
CA ALA A 21 6.74 43.13 2.18
C ALA A 21 7.66 42.41 3.18
N THR A 22 8.09 43.06 4.26
CA THR A 22 8.89 42.41 5.31
C THR A 22 8.03 41.48 6.17
N GLU A 23 6.79 41.85 6.49
CA GLU A 23 5.86 40.98 7.23
C GLU A 23 5.49 39.71 6.44
N THR A 24 5.27 39.80 5.13
CA THR A 24 5.05 38.60 4.29
C THR A 24 6.29 37.72 4.23
N ILE A 25 7.49 38.29 4.07
CA ILE A 25 8.75 37.51 4.08
C ILE A 25 8.96 36.81 5.43
N ILE A 26 8.67 37.49 6.56
CA ILE A 26 8.78 36.91 7.90
C ILE A 26 7.76 35.78 8.09
N LEU A 27 6.53 35.95 7.62
CA LEU A 27 5.49 34.91 7.65
C LEU A 27 5.87 33.71 6.78
N GLU A 28 6.41 33.92 5.59
CA GLU A 28 6.90 32.87 4.71
C GLU A 28 8.06 32.11 5.35
N THR A 29 9.01 32.83 5.97
CA THR A 29 10.15 32.24 6.68
C THR A 29 9.69 31.39 7.86
N LYS A 30 8.78 31.92 8.69
CA LYS A 30 8.22 31.21 9.85
C LYS A 30 7.36 30.00 9.46
N ASN A 31 6.71 30.04 8.30
CA ASN A 31 5.98 28.89 7.76
C ASN A 31 6.93 27.81 7.21
N SER A 32 8.06 28.21 6.61
CA SER A 32 9.10 27.27 6.17
C SER A 32 9.70 26.50 7.36
N GLU A 33 10.03 27.18 8.45
CA GLU A 33 10.57 26.55 9.66
C GLU A 33 9.61 25.49 10.23
N LYS A 34 8.30 25.78 10.26
CA LYS A 34 7.29 24.82 10.69
C LYS A 34 7.20 23.59 9.79
N LEU A 35 7.36 23.76 8.47
CA LEU A 35 7.34 22.65 7.53
C LEU A 35 8.54 21.74 7.75
N ASP A 36 9.72 22.32 7.98
CA ASP A 36 10.93 21.58 8.29
C ASP A 36 10.79 20.80 9.59
N ASP A 37 10.27 21.43 10.65
CA ASP A 37 10.03 20.78 11.95
C ASP A 37 9.11 19.57 11.82
N VAL A 38 7.97 19.73 11.13
CA VAL A 38 7.02 18.63 10.88
C VAL A 38 7.67 17.53 10.04
N ALA A 39 8.45 17.89 9.02
CA ALA A 39 9.16 16.92 8.19
C ALA A 39 10.19 16.12 9.01
N TYR A 40 10.93 16.77 9.92
CA TYR A 40 11.86 16.10 10.83
C TYR A 40 11.14 15.16 11.80
N GLU A 41 10.01 15.58 12.38
CA GLU A 41 9.23 14.76 13.30
C GLU A 41 8.70 13.50 12.59
N LEU A 42 8.07 13.66 11.43
CA LEU A 42 7.55 12.55 10.63
C LEU A 42 8.67 11.61 10.15
N ARG A 43 9.81 12.17 9.74
CA ARG A 43 10.95 11.34 9.31
C ARG A 43 11.54 10.55 10.46
N ASN A 44 11.62 11.15 11.65
CA ASN A 44 12.12 10.47 12.84
C ASN A 44 11.16 9.36 13.30
N CYS A 45 9.85 9.58 13.24
CA CYS A 45 8.87 8.55 13.62
C CYS A 45 8.99 7.29 12.73
N VAL A 46 9.25 7.46 11.43
CA VAL A 46 9.50 6.34 10.50
C VAL A 46 10.86 5.69 10.75
N LYS A 47 11.91 6.45 11.05
CA LYS A 47 13.26 5.91 11.29
C LYS A 47 13.37 5.09 12.57
N ILE A 48 12.60 5.44 13.59
CA ILE A 48 12.55 4.73 14.88
C ILE A 48 11.77 3.41 14.74
N LEU A 49 10.98 3.26 13.67
CA LEU A 49 10.13 2.09 13.48
C LEU A 49 10.96 0.78 13.54
N LYS A 50 10.52 -0.14 14.41
CA LYS A 50 11.10 -1.46 14.49
C LYS A 50 10.75 -2.24 13.23
N ARG A 51 11.77 -2.62 12.46
CA ARG A 51 11.60 -3.52 11.33
C ARG A 51 11.34 -4.94 11.84
N ASN A 52 10.21 -5.50 11.45
CA ASN A 52 9.91 -6.92 11.62
C ASN A 52 10.42 -7.62 10.36
N LYS A 53 11.56 -8.31 10.47
CA LYS A 53 12.06 -9.10 9.34
C LYS A 53 11.04 -10.19 9.01
N LEU A 54 10.87 -10.47 7.72
CA LEU A 54 10.09 -11.62 7.28
C LEU A 54 10.66 -12.91 7.88
N PRO A 55 9.80 -13.86 8.29
CA PRO A 55 10.23 -15.14 8.83
C PRO A 55 10.88 -16.00 7.75
N ASP A 56 11.71 -16.96 8.18
CA ASP A 56 12.36 -17.92 7.26
C ASP A 56 11.32 -18.83 6.58
N LYS A 57 10.28 -19.24 7.32
CA LYS A 57 9.11 -19.93 6.75
C LYS A 57 8.05 -18.91 6.38
N LEU A 58 8.07 -18.47 5.13
CA LEU A 58 7.28 -17.36 4.63
C LEU A 58 5.86 -17.80 4.24
N ARG A 59 4.84 -17.22 4.89
CA ARG A 59 3.43 -17.40 4.52
C ARG A 59 2.86 -16.17 3.83
N ALA A 60 1.73 -16.34 3.14
CA ALA A 60 1.01 -15.24 2.49
C ALA A 60 0.64 -14.12 3.48
N ASP A 61 0.24 -14.48 4.70
CA ASP A 61 -0.13 -13.51 5.76
C ASP A 61 1.04 -12.61 6.17
N ASP A 62 2.28 -13.13 6.12
CA ASP A 62 3.48 -12.35 6.46
C ASP A 62 3.76 -11.28 5.40
N ILE A 63 3.49 -11.58 4.13
CA ILE A 63 3.58 -10.63 3.02
C ILE A 63 2.50 -9.56 3.13
N ILE A 64 1.26 -9.96 3.40
CA ILE A 64 0.11 -9.06 3.56
C ILE A 64 0.32 -8.12 4.75
N LYS A 65 0.96 -8.60 5.83
CA LYS A 65 1.35 -7.76 6.96
C LYS A 65 2.52 -6.82 6.63
N GLY A 66 3.53 -7.35 5.94
CA GLY A 66 4.76 -6.64 5.59
C GLY A 66 5.73 -6.42 6.76
N GLU A 67 6.85 -5.74 6.50
CA GLU A 67 7.97 -5.63 7.45
C GLU A 67 7.83 -4.50 8.50
N GLY A 68 6.75 -3.73 8.46
CA GLY A 68 6.59 -2.57 9.35
C GLY A 68 5.18 -2.01 9.39
N ASP A 69 4.76 -1.62 10.58
CA ASP A 69 3.48 -0.97 10.84
C ASP A 69 3.54 0.53 10.50
N ILE A 70 2.40 1.11 10.14
CA ILE A 70 2.32 2.55 9.85
C ILE A 70 2.27 3.34 11.16
N PRO A 71 3.17 4.30 11.40
CA PRO A 71 3.09 5.19 12.57
C PRO A 71 1.79 6.00 12.57
N LYS A 72 1.12 6.06 13.72
CA LYS A 72 -0.12 6.85 13.90
C LYS A 72 0.06 8.32 13.53
N GLN A 73 1.22 8.91 13.85
CA GLN A 73 1.55 10.30 13.50
C GLN A 73 1.56 10.51 11.99
N LEU A 74 2.23 9.62 11.25
CA LEU A 74 2.28 9.68 9.78
C LEU A 74 0.88 9.48 9.18
N TYR A 75 0.14 8.48 9.67
CA TYR A 75 -1.23 8.24 9.22
C TYR A 75 -2.12 9.46 9.41
N ASN A 76 -2.14 10.04 10.61
CA ASN A 76 -2.94 11.22 10.92
C ASN A 76 -2.53 12.43 10.08
N PHE A 77 -1.22 12.62 9.86
CA PHE A 77 -0.73 13.69 9.01
C PHE A 77 -1.21 13.55 7.56
N ILE A 78 -1.02 12.38 6.95
CA ILE A 78 -1.44 12.14 5.56
C ILE A 78 -2.96 12.19 5.43
N ARG A 79 -3.69 11.69 6.42
CA ARG A 79 -5.13 11.82 6.50
C ARG A 79 -5.55 13.30 6.53
N ASN A 80 -4.98 14.10 7.42
CA ASN A 80 -5.30 15.53 7.53
C ASN A 80 -4.88 16.29 6.26
N LEU A 81 -3.81 15.87 5.59
CA LEU A 81 -3.35 16.47 4.33
C LEU A 81 -4.34 16.21 3.18
N ILE A 82 -4.92 15.01 3.11
CA ILE A 82 -5.85 14.61 2.03
C ILE A 82 -7.28 15.03 2.32
N GLU A 83 -7.73 14.86 3.57
CA GLU A 83 -9.12 15.07 3.99
C GLU A 83 -9.36 16.45 4.58
N GLY A 84 -8.32 17.14 5.06
CA GLY A 84 -8.44 18.33 5.90
C GLY A 84 -8.59 17.99 7.39
N PRO A 85 -8.20 18.89 8.31
CA PRO A 85 -8.13 18.63 9.75
C PRO A 85 -9.49 18.45 10.46
N ASP A 86 -10.61 18.85 9.84
CA ASP A 86 -11.92 18.92 10.51
C ASP A 86 -13.05 18.14 9.79
N MET A 87 -12.71 17.24 8.86
CA MET A 87 -13.73 16.47 8.14
C MET A 87 -14.18 15.23 8.94
N ILE A 88 -15.44 15.23 9.38
CA ILE A 88 -16.12 14.00 9.85
C ILE A 88 -16.31 13.09 8.64
N CYS A 89 -15.50 12.04 8.56
CA CYS A 89 -15.51 11.15 7.42
C CYS A 89 -16.81 10.33 7.38
N LYS A 90 -17.61 10.51 6.31
CA LYS A 90 -18.87 9.78 6.08
C LYS A 90 -18.67 8.35 5.60
N ASP A 91 -17.46 8.01 5.13
CA ASP A 91 -17.09 6.69 4.61
C ASP A 91 -15.62 6.39 4.96
N PRO A 92 -15.36 5.67 6.07
CA PRO A 92 -14.02 5.44 6.58
C PRO A 92 -13.19 4.45 5.74
N ASP A 93 -13.81 3.57 4.96
CA ASP A 93 -13.10 2.45 4.33
C ASP A 93 -12.39 2.85 3.02
N CYS A 94 -13.06 3.55 2.10
CA CYS A 94 -12.46 3.88 0.80
C CYS A 94 -11.28 4.88 0.92
N LYS A 95 -11.36 5.81 1.88
CA LYS A 95 -10.31 6.83 2.07
C LYS A 95 -9.14 6.32 2.90
N SER A 96 -9.38 5.42 3.86
CA SER A 96 -8.31 4.82 4.65
C SER A 96 -7.32 4.03 3.78
N VAL A 97 -7.79 3.30 2.76
CA VAL A 97 -6.92 2.54 1.85
C VAL A 97 -5.93 3.46 1.10
N LYS A 98 -6.38 4.62 0.60
CA LYS A 98 -5.51 5.59 -0.08
C LYS A 98 -4.47 6.19 0.87
N VAL A 99 -4.88 6.54 2.08
CA VAL A 99 -3.97 7.05 3.13
C VAL A 99 -2.92 5.99 3.48
N VAL A 100 -3.33 4.74 3.70
CA VAL A 100 -2.44 3.60 3.99
C VAL A 100 -1.45 3.35 2.84
N SER A 101 -1.92 3.44 1.60
CA SER A 101 -1.10 3.29 0.40
C SER A 101 0.00 4.35 0.31
N LEU A 102 -0.33 5.61 0.56
CA LEU A 102 0.64 6.71 0.57
C LEU A 102 1.61 6.64 1.75
N CYS A 103 1.12 6.26 2.93
CA CYS A 103 1.99 6.04 4.10
C CYS A 103 3.01 4.94 3.81
N SER A 104 2.60 3.87 3.14
CA SER A 104 3.49 2.78 2.72
C SER A 104 4.60 3.27 1.79
N ASP A 105 4.25 4.08 0.79
CA ASP A 105 5.23 4.68 -0.13
C ASP A 105 6.23 5.57 0.61
N ILE A 106 5.75 6.41 1.54
CA ILE A 106 6.59 7.29 2.35
C ILE A 106 7.55 6.48 3.23
N ILE A 107 7.07 5.43 3.88
CA ILE A 107 7.93 4.54 4.70
C ILE A 107 9.00 3.89 3.83
N TYR A 108 8.63 3.37 2.66
CA TYR A 108 9.57 2.74 1.75
C TYR A 108 10.63 3.73 1.24
N ALA A 109 10.20 4.95 0.87
CA ALA A 109 11.09 6.02 0.41
C ALA A 109 12.05 6.50 1.51
N ILE A 110 11.55 6.81 2.71
CA ILE A 110 12.38 7.29 3.83
C ILE A 110 13.42 6.23 4.25
N THR A 111 13.04 4.96 4.21
CA THR A 111 13.92 3.86 4.59
C THR A 111 14.82 3.38 3.45
N ASN A 112 14.70 3.97 2.24
CA ASN A 112 15.40 3.54 1.02
C ASN A 112 15.22 2.03 0.75
N GLY A 113 14.00 1.52 0.91
CA GLY A 113 13.65 0.11 0.72
C GLY A 113 14.19 -0.86 1.78
N ARG A 114 14.80 -0.36 2.86
CA ARG A 114 15.23 -1.21 3.98
C ARG A 114 14.04 -1.86 4.68
N THR A 115 12.95 -1.12 4.86
CA THR A 115 11.67 -1.63 5.36
C THR A 115 10.73 -1.76 4.17
N LYS A 116 10.16 -2.96 3.97
CA LYS A 116 9.25 -3.25 2.87
C LYS A 116 7.82 -3.34 3.40
N PRO A 117 7.01 -2.28 3.26
CA PRO A 117 5.62 -2.35 3.67
C PRO A 117 4.83 -3.27 2.75
N SER A 118 3.69 -3.75 3.24
CA SER A 118 2.78 -4.69 2.58
C SER A 118 2.53 -4.35 1.10
N LYS A 119 2.23 -3.08 0.80
CA LYS A 119 1.99 -2.59 -0.57
C LYS A 119 3.10 -2.97 -1.55
N HIS A 120 4.37 -2.71 -1.20
CA HIS A 120 5.48 -2.92 -2.14
C HIS A 120 5.81 -4.39 -2.35
N LEU A 121 5.59 -5.22 -1.32
CA LEU A 121 5.77 -6.67 -1.39
C LEU A 121 4.66 -7.30 -2.22
N THR A 122 3.40 -7.04 -1.84
CA THR A 122 2.22 -7.64 -2.45
C THR A 122 2.10 -7.22 -3.92
N LEU A 123 2.23 -5.92 -4.23
CA LEU A 123 2.17 -5.45 -5.62
C LEU A 123 3.30 -6.04 -6.48
N GLY A 124 4.49 -6.25 -5.92
CA GLY A 124 5.61 -6.89 -6.63
C GLY A 124 5.31 -8.35 -7.00
N LEU A 125 4.80 -9.11 -6.04
CA LEU A 125 4.37 -10.50 -6.23
C LEU A 125 3.20 -10.62 -7.20
N GLU A 126 2.14 -9.83 -7.01
CA GLU A 126 0.97 -9.82 -7.90
C GLU A 126 1.35 -9.51 -9.35
N MET A 127 2.19 -8.49 -9.57
CA MET A 127 2.63 -8.15 -10.91
C MET A 127 3.46 -9.26 -11.55
N LYS A 128 4.21 -10.03 -10.76
CA LYS A 128 4.90 -11.22 -11.24
C LYS A 128 3.93 -12.32 -11.62
N LEU A 129 2.97 -12.64 -10.75
CA LEU A 129 1.97 -13.67 -11.01
C LEU A 129 1.14 -13.35 -12.27
N LEU A 130 0.73 -12.09 -12.44
CA LEU A 130 -0.12 -11.68 -13.56
C LEU A 130 0.60 -11.57 -14.89
N THR A 131 1.85 -11.09 -14.90
CA THR A 131 2.55 -10.75 -16.15
C THR A 131 3.71 -11.68 -16.47
N ASN A 132 4.22 -12.39 -15.47
CA ASN A 132 5.47 -13.16 -15.49
C ASN A 132 6.64 -12.43 -16.18
N SER A 133 6.65 -11.09 -16.11
CA SER A 133 7.54 -10.26 -16.90
C SER A 133 8.51 -9.49 -16.01
N ARG A 134 9.78 -9.89 -16.04
CA ARG A 134 10.87 -9.17 -15.37
C ARG A 134 10.94 -7.69 -15.77
N LYS A 135 10.62 -7.36 -17.02
CA LYS A 135 10.64 -5.98 -17.52
C LYS A 135 9.61 -5.11 -16.80
N VAL A 136 8.38 -5.62 -16.63
CA VAL A 136 7.29 -4.89 -15.97
C VAL A 136 7.65 -4.59 -14.52
N ILE A 137 8.13 -5.59 -13.77
CA ILE A 137 8.52 -5.40 -12.37
C ILE A 137 9.71 -4.44 -12.26
N THR A 138 10.68 -4.53 -13.18
CA THR A 138 11.82 -3.60 -13.20
C THR A 138 11.37 -2.16 -13.43
N ILE A 139 10.39 -1.92 -14.31
CA ILE A 139 9.83 -0.59 -14.55
C ILE A 139 9.13 -0.07 -13.29
N LEU A 140 8.26 -0.88 -12.67
CA LEU A 140 7.54 -0.49 -11.45
C LEU A 140 8.47 -0.21 -10.27
N ASN A 141 9.53 -1.02 -10.13
CA ASN A 141 10.56 -0.80 -9.13
C ASN A 141 11.31 0.53 -9.35
N ARG A 142 11.62 0.90 -10.61
CA ARG A 142 12.24 2.18 -10.93
C ARG A 142 11.36 3.38 -10.62
N TYR A 143 10.04 3.22 -10.75
CA TYR A 143 9.07 4.23 -10.32
C TYR A 143 8.84 4.24 -8.80
N GLY A 144 9.47 3.32 -8.06
CA GLY A 144 9.36 3.25 -6.60
C GLY A 144 8.09 2.58 -6.10
N TYR A 145 7.32 1.87 -6.94
CA TYR A 145 6.05 1.26 -6.53
C TYR A 145 6.17 -0.16 -5.97
N THR A 146 7.20 -0.91 -6.36
CA THR A 146 7.38 -2.30 -5.95
C THR A 146 8.80 -2.58 -5.49
N VAL A 147 8.99 -3.73 -4.84
CA VAL A 147 10.33 -4.28 -4.62
C VAL A 147 10.97 -4.77 -5.93
N GLY A 148 12.29 -4.98 -5.90
CA GLY A 148 13.05 -5.42 -7.07
C GLY A 148 12.73 -6.86 -7.46
N TYR A 149 12.86 -7.18 -8.74
CA TYR A 149 12.53 -8.49 -9.31
C TYR A 149 13.18 -9.67 -8.57
N ASN A 150 14.47 -9.58 -8.26
CA ASN A 150 15.19 -10.65 -7.58
C ASN A 150 14.58 -10.96 -6.20
N LEU A 151 14.18 -9.93 -5.46
CA LEU A 151 13.51 -10.14 -4.18
C LEU A 151 12.14 -10.80 -4.38
N VAL A 152 11.39 -10.42 -5.41
CA VAL A 152 10.12 -11.09 -5.72
C VAL A 152 10.33 -12.58 -6.03
N GLU A 153 11.40 -12.93 -6.77
CA GLU A 153 11.81 -14.32 -7.00
C GLU A 153 12.16 -15.07 -5.72
N GLU A 154 12.94 -14.46 -4.83
CA GLU A 154 13.28 -15.03 -3.53
C GLU A 154 12.03 -15.28 -2.69
N LEU A 155 11.12 -14.31 -2.60
CA LEU A 155 9.87 -14.44 -1.84
C LEU A 155 8.97 -15.55 -2.39
N GLU A 156 8.79 -15.62 -3.71
CA GLU A 156 7.99 -16.68 -4.34
C GLU A 156 8.60 -18.07 -4.10
N THR A 157 9.93 -18.16 -4.18
CA THR A 157 10.66 -19.42 -3.93
C THR A 157 10.47 -19.89 -2.49
N GLU A 158 10.63 -19.00 -1.50
CA GLU A 158 10.46 -19.34 -0.08
C GLU A 158 9.00 -19.67 0.28
N MET A 159 8.02 -18.96 -0.30
CA MET A 159 6.61 -19.32 -0.13
C MET A 159 6.30 -20.69 -0.74
N THR A 160 6.92 -21.03 -1.86
CA THR A 160 6.74 -22.35 -2.49
C THR A 160 7.31 -23.45 -1.61
N TYR A 161 8.51 -23.28 -1.06
CA TYR A 161 9.08 -24.24 -0.11
C TYR A 161 8.24 -24.38 1.15
N THR A 162 7.76 -23.26 1.71
CA THR A 162 6.89 -23.28 2.90
C THR A 162 5.57 -24.02 2.62
N SER A 163 5.05 -23.92 1.41
CA SER A 163 3.83 -24.62 0.99
C SER A 163 4.06 -26.11 0.73
N LEU A 164 5.27 -26.51 0.31
CA LEU A 164 5.64 -27.92 0.15
C LEU A 164 5.85 -28.62 1.50
N ASP A 165 6.33 -27.90 2.51
CA ASP A 165 6.46 -28.37 3.89
C ASP A 165 5.09 -28.53 4.58
N ASP A 166 4.05 -27.85 4.08
CA ASP A 166 2.69 -27.96 4.61
C ASP A 166 1.99 -29.14 3.92
N ASP A 167 1.88 -30.27 4.62
CA ASP A 167 1.20 -31.49 4.12
C ASP A 167 -0.33 -31.30 3.93
N SER A 168 -0.85 -30.09 4.15
CA SER A 168 -2.26 -29.77 3.94
C SER A 168 -2.60 -29.59 2.46
N VAL A 169 -3.30 -30.57 1.90
CA VAL A 169 -3.94 -30.47 0.57
C VAL A 169 -5.07 -29.43 0.56
N VAL A 170 -5.57 -29.04 1.74
CA VAL A 170 -6.68 -28.11 1.90
C VAL A 170 -6.15 -26.67 2.02
N PRO A 171 -6.57 -25.73 1.15
CA PRO A 171 -6.20 -24.33 1.24
C PRO A 171 -6.64 -23.69 2.56
N SER A 172 -5.88 -22.69 3.00
CA SER A 172 -6.21 -21.86 4.15
C SER A 172 -7.57 -21.16 3.98
N GLY A 173 -8.39 -21.18 5.04
CA GLY A 173 -9.74 -20.61 5.05
C GLY A 173 -10.87 -21.63 4.91
N ILE A 174 -10.57 -22.89 4.57
CA ILE A 174 -11.53 -24.00 4.59
C ILE A 174 -11.52 -24.65 5.99
N ASN A 175 -12.69 -24.76 6.62
CA ASN A 175 -12.80 -25.31 7.97
C ASN A 175 -12.78 -26.83 7.95
N THR A 176 -11.71 -27.46 8.43
CA THR A 176 -11.57 -28.92 8.50
C THR A 176 -12.02 -29.50 9.85
N ASP A 177 -13.12 -28.98 10.40
CA ASP A 177 -13.73 -29.53 11.61
C ASP A 177 -14.09 -31.02 11.40
N SER A 178 -13.90 -31.82 12.44
CA SER A 178 -14.25 -33.25 12.52
C SER A 178 -15.67 -33.61 12.08
N LYS A 179 -16.61 -32.65 12.12
CA LYS A 179 -18.02 -32.84 11.69
C LYS A 179 -18.24 -32.63 10.18
N LEU A 180 -17.23 -32.16 9.47
CA LEU A 180 -17.30 -31.83 8.05
C LEU A 180 -16.47 -32.83 7.23
N SER A 181 -17.13 -33.55 6.33
CA SER A 181 -16.42 -34.37 5.34
C SER A 181 -15.92 -33.45 4.24
N THR A 182 -14.60 -33.26 4.18
CA THR A 182 -13.93 -32.41 3.19
C THR A 182 -13.33 -33.28 2.10
N HIS A 183 -13.76 -33.05 0.86
CA HIS A 183 -13.22 -33.75 -0.30
C HIS A 183 -12.60 -32.74 -1.25
N VAL A 184 -11.38 -33.05 -1.68
CA VAL A 184 -10.63 -32.26 -2.66
C VAL A 184 -10.40 -33.15 -3.88
N VAL A 185 -10.80 -32.67 -5.05
CA VAL A 185 -10.60 -33.37 -6.32
C VAL A 185 -9.90 -32.41 -7.26
N PHE A 186 -8.82 -32.86 -7.87
CA PHE A 186 -8.13 -32.13 -8.93
C PHE A 186 -8.41 -32.80 -10.27
N ASP A 187 -8.76 -32.01 -11.26
CA ASP A 187 -8.96 -32.48 -12.64
C ASP A 187 -8.27 -31.54 -13.63
N ASN A 188 -7.96 -32.05 -14.81
CA ASN A 188 -7.49 -31.23 -15.90
C ASN A 188 -8.69 -30.53 -16.54
N PHE A 189 -8.69 -29.21 -16.48
CA PHE A 189 -9.66 -28.36 -17.11
C PHE A 189 -9.16 -27.96 -18.49
N ASP A 190 -9.45 -28.85 -19.43
CA ASP A 190 -9.06 -28.73 -20.81
C ASP A 190 -10.16 -28.03 -21.63
N ARG A 191 -9.84 -26.91 -22.29
CA ARG A 191 -10.74 -26.27 -23.28
C ARG A 191 -10.10 -26.23 -24.64
N PHE A 192 -10.98 -26.29 -25.66
CA PHE A 192 -10.62 -26.16 -27.06
C PHE A 192 -9.62 -27.22 -27.54
N VAL A 193 -9.62 -28.41 -26.93
CA VAL A 193 -8.69 -29.49 -27.25
C VAL A 193 -8.91 -30.15 -28.60
N ASP A 194 -10.05 -29.92 -29.25
CA ASP A 194 -10.36 -30.42 -30.58
C ASP A 194 -9.72 -29.54 -31.68
N THR A 195 -8.39 -29.37 -31.64
CA THR A 195 -7.65 -28.74 -32.74
C THR A 195 -6.66 -29.73 -33.37
N THR A 196 -6.68 -29.81 -34.70
CA THR A 196 -5.75 -30.67 -35.47
C THR A 196 -4.29 -30.22 -35.37
N SER A 197 -4.05 -28.98 -34.94
CA SER A 197 -2.72 -28.39 -34.79
C SER A 197 -2.18 -28.44 -33.36
N GLY A 198 -3.03 -28.72 -32.36
CA GLY A 198 -2.70 -28.62 -30.93
C GLY A 198 -2.40 -27.18 -30.47
N LYS A 199 -2.69 -26.17 -31.29
CA LYS A 199 -2.53 -24.74 -30.93
C LYS A 199 -3.83 -24.18 -30.36
N ASP A 200 -3.70 -23.11 -29.57
CA ASP A 200 -4.81 -22.40 -28.91
C ASP A 200 -5.67 -23.28 -27.99
N THR A 201 -5.08 -24.39 -27.51
CA THR A 201 -5.67 -25.22 -26.45
C THR A 201 -5.36 -24.62 -25.09
N MET A 202 -6.33 -24.68 -24.18
CA MET A 202 -6.14 -24.28 -22.79
C MET A 202 -6.06 -25.54 -21.94
N HIS A 203 -4.93 -25.71 -21.25
CA HIS A 203 -4.66 -26.82 -20.36
C HIS A 203 -4.38 -26.27 -18.97
N ASP A 204 -5.42 -26.15 -18.15
CA ASP A 204 -5.28 -25.74 -16.75
C ASP A 204 -5.60 -26.90 -15.82
N ARG A 205 -4.92 -27.00 -14.68
CA ARG A 205 -5.33 -27.92 -13.60
C ARG A 205 -6.25 -27.16 -12.65
N VAL A 206 -7.46 -27.67 -12.45
CA VAL A 206 -8.45 -27.05 -11.55
C VAL A 206 -8.70 -27.99 -10.37
N GLY A 207 -8.79 -27.41 -9.17
CA GLY A 207 -9.23 -28.11 -7.96
C GLY A 207 -10.67 -27.73 -7.62
N ILE A 208 -11.48 -28.72 -7.28
CA ILE A 208 -12.80 -28.54 -6.69
C ILE A 208 -12.75 -29.04 -5.26
N ILE A 209 -13.22 -28.21 -4.32
CA ILE A 209 -13.36 -28.55 -2.90
C ILE A 209 -14.83 -28.51 -2.55
N TYR A 210 -15.33 -29.56 -1.91
CA TYR A 210 -16.68 -29.61 -1.36
C TYR A 210 -16.66 -30.12 0.07
N GLN A 211 -17.52 -29.52 0.90
CA GLN A 211 -17.69 -29.86 2.31
C GLN A 211 -19.16 -30.10 2.61
N PHE A 212 -19.45 -31.15 3.36
CA PHE A 212 -20.79 -31.42 3.85
C PHE A 212 -20.73 -31.92 5.30
N CYS A 213 -21.78 -31.61 6.07
CA CYS A 213 -21.93 -32.12 7.42
C CYS A 213 -22.16 -33.62 7.38
N GLN A 214 -21.37 -34.38 8.13
CA GLN A 214 -21.76 -35.75 8.48
C GLN A 214 -22.85 -35.65 9.54
N PHE A 215 -24.08 -36.03 9.17
CA PHE A 215 -25.07 -36.40 10.17
C PHE A 215 -24.72 -37.82 10.60
N ASP A 216 -24.35 -37.99 11.86
CA ASP A 216 -24.28 -39.32 12.45
C ASP A 216 -25.67 -39.94 12.29
N ASN A 217 -25.78 -40.95 11.43
CA ASN A 217 -26.95 -41.79 11.41
C ASN A 217 -26.91 -42.58 12.72
N GLU A 218 -27.55 -42.05 13.77
CA GLU A 218 -28.09 -42.89 14.83
C GLU A 218 -29.10 -43.82 14.14
N GLU A 219 -28.65 -45.03 13.77
CA GLU A 219 -29.54 -46.08 13.31
C GLU A 219 -30.57 -46.40 14.43
N PRO A 220 -31.87 -46.54 14.09
CA PRO A 220 -32.93 -46.83 15.05
C PRO A 220 -32.87 -48.25 15.65
#